data_AF-A0A6I6WCD2-F1
#
_entry.id   AF-A0A6I6WCD2-F1
#
_cell.length_a   1.000
_cell.length_b   1.000
_cell.length_c   1.000
_cell.angle_alpha   90.00
_cell.angle_beta   90.00
_cell.angle_gamma   90.00
#
_symmetry.space_group_name_H-M   'P 1'
#
loop_
_entity.id
_entity.type
_entity.pdbx_description
1 polymer ?
#
loop_
_entity_poly.entity_id
_entity_poly.type
_entity_poly.pdbx_seq_one_letter_code
_entity_poly.pdbx_strand_id
1 'polypeptide(L)'
;MIGWGTSWRMQGYLLMAERTGDPAYARRLAELVDGVLAARDEVRGVADHRGVSGPVWSTAGKFTAATARIEDTDGNPALEVTVCPPRAVQAEVTVEPQGEGRFSLAVTGQGRAPFSVEGLALDPHDERRADRVVYAAHDQRTAVTARLVPAPDGAAGIREVRPGTYPVEPARVALAAQTGMITYPMAGLVRLARERPAAVPREVHARLEGCLDAVLRAVRAHEYQWTAVSGGRGCYRWLREEPVSFAGAELPTNEFLAVARTLVHLAVLTGDEEHAERAAAMARALRGDLRRVGGARGAGETGGGGLAGDVAVWPYWPGFGRVYNGWSPTGSPEGDGSLYRPLYAPVTVPEDVTHALIDLDFLHLYHRTPGLPPVFTRDDLRAVAATFTGHVVERHGRAWRMRHDVGGAGRPGTDRQQAHVAAWIPLREHNPRLPVLVSAIHPSPPPAPYQGVDSYCGALLARWS
;
A
#
# COMPACT_ATOMS: atom_id res chain seq x y z
N MET A 1 -0.57 0.60 -14.97
CA MET A 1 -0.18 0.54 -13.55
C MET A 1 0.27 -0.88 -13.24
N ILE A 2 1.53 -1.09 -12.87
CA ILE A 2 2.10 -2.44 -12.68
C ILE A 2 1.66 -3.03 -11.32
N GLY A 3 1.91 -2.31 -10.22
CA GLY A 3 1.74 -2.82 -8.85
C GLY A 3 0.33 -3.22 -8.42
N TRP A 4 -0.73 -2.56 -8.90
CA TRP A 4 -2.13 -2.92 -8.60
C TRP A 4 -2.91 -3.45 -9.81
N GLY A 5 -2.25 -3.60 -10.96
CA GLY A 5 -2.88 -4.00 -12.22
C GLY A 5 -2.26 -5.29 -12.74
N THR A 6 -1.10 -5.16 -13.40
CA THR A 6 -0.40 -6.29 -14.01
C THR A 6 -0.02 -7.37 -12.98
N SER A 7 0.37 -6.99 -11.77
CA SER A 7 0.67 -7.92 -10.66
C SER A 7 -0.47 -8.89 -10.33
N TRP A 8 -1.71 -8.40 -10.22
CA TRP A 8 -2.87 -9.25 -9.97
C TRP A 8 -3.17 -10.18 -11.14
N ARG A 9 -2.94 -9.74 -12.39
CA ARG A 9 -3.05 -10.61 -13.57
C ARG A 9 -2.01 -11.72 -13.53
N MET A 10 -0.76 -11.37 -13.19
CA MET A 10 0.33 -12.32 -12.99
C MET A 10 -0.02 -13.35 -11.90
N GLN A 11 -0.56 -12.90 -10.78
CA GLN A 11 -1.04 -13.78 -9.71
C GLN A 11 -2.17 -14.70 -10.19
N GLY A 12 -3.13 -14.20 -10.96
CA GLY A 12 -4.17 -15.03 -11.59
C GLY A 12 -3.59 -16.15 -12.46
N TYR A 13 -2.60 -15.84 -13.31
CA TYR A 13 -1.93 -16.86 -14.12
C TYR A 13 -1.13 -17.87 -13.29
N LEU A 14 -0.46 -17.43 -12.22
CA LEU A 14 0.22 -18.32 -11.29
C LEU A 14 -0.77 -19.33 -10.68
N LEU A 15 -1.91 -18.85 -10.18
CA LEU A 15 -2.94 -19.71 -9.59
C LEU A 15 -3.50 -20.73 -10.57
N MET A 16 -3.72 -20.31 -11.83
CA MET A 16 -4.21 -21.22 -12.88
C MET A 16 -3.17 -22.27 -13.24
N ALA A 17 -1.91 -21.87 -13.44
CA ALA A 17 -0.81 -22.82 -13.66
C ALA A 17 -0.68 -23.80 -12.48
N GLU A 18 -0.83 -23.30 -11.25
CA GLU A 18 -0.81 -24.13 -10.06
C GLU A 18 -2.00 -25.09 -9.98
N ARG A 19 -3.17 -24.73 -10.51
CA ARG A 19 -4.37 -25.58 -10.44
C ARG A 19 -4.37 -26.66 -11.51
N THR A 20 -4.12 -26.26 -12.74
CA THR A 20 -4.36 -27.11 -13.91
C THR A 20 -3.13 -27.88 -14.32
N GLY A 21 -1.93 -27.38 -13.96
CA GLY A 21 -0.68 -27.88 -14.51
C GLY A 21 -0.50 -27.57 -16.00
N ASP A 22 -1.39 -26.75 -16.60
CA ASP A 22 -1.31 -26.38 -18.00
C ASP A 22 -0.14 -25.41 -18.24
N PRO A 23 0.89 -25.81 -19.02
CA PRO A 23 2.05 -24.99 -19.27
C PRO A 23 1.76 -23.65 -19.97
N ALA A 24 0.60 -23.51 -20.61
CA ALA A 24 0.18 -22.25 -21.26
C ALA A 24 0.04 -21.09 -20.25
N TYR A 25 -0.44 -21.35 -19.03
CA TYR A 25 -0.55 -20.31 -18.01
C TYR A 25 0.81 -19.87 -17.48
N ALA A 26 1.75 -20.79 -17.27
CA ALA A 26 3.12 -20.46 -16.88
C ALA A 26 3.85 -19.68 -17.98
N ARG A 27 3.64 -20.03 -19.26
CA ARG A 27 4.17 -19.26 -20.40
C ARG A 27 3.64 -17.83 -20.39
N ARG A 28 2.32 -17.65 -20.22
CA ARG A 28 1.70 -16.32 -20.21
C ARG A 28 2.15 -15.47 -19.02
N LEU A 29 2.35 -16.10 -17.86
CA LEU A 29 2.97 -15.43 -16.71
C LEU A 29 4.39 -14.95 -17.06
N ALA A 30 5.24 -15.81 -17.63
CA ALA A 30 6.60 -15.46 -18.01
C ALA A 30 6.67 -14.29 -19.00
N GLU A 31 5.77 -14.22 -19.98
CA GLU A 31 5.68 -13.09 -20.91
C GLU A 31 5.38 -11.76 -20.20
N LEU A 32 4.49 -11.78 -19.19
CA LEU A 32 4.22 -10.59 -18.37
C LEU A 32 5.41 -10.23 -17.50
N VAL A 33 6.11 -11.23 -16.96
CA VAL A 33 7.34 -11.03 -16.17
C VAL A 33 8.38 -10.30 -17.01
N ASP A 34 8.62 -10.70 -18.25
CA ASP A 34 9.60 -10.04 -19.13
C ASP A 34 9.29 -8.54 -19.31
N GLY A 35 8.02 -8.20 -19.57
CA GLY A 35 7.59 -6.81 -19.70
C GLY A 35 7.73 -6.00 -18.41
N VAL A 36 7.49 -6.63 -17.26
CA VAL A 36 7.68 -6.00 -15.94
C VAL A 36 9.16 -5.82 -15.64
N LEU A 37 10.01 -6.81 -15.92
CA LEU A 37 11.46 -6.71 -15.74
C LEU A 37 12.06 -5.58 -16.60
N ALA A 38 11.58 -5.41 -17.83
CA ALA A 38 12.00 -4.30 -18.70
C ALA A 38 11.57 -2.92 -18.18
N ALA A 39 10.57 -2.87 -17.29
CA ALA A 39 10.06 -1.63 -16.72
C ALA A 39 10.80 -1.17 -15.44
N ARG A 40 11.82 -1.90 -14.96
CA ARG A 40 12.62 -1.49 -13.81
C ARG A 40 13.33 -0.17 -14.04
N ASP A 41 13.53 0.58 -12.98
CA ASP A 41 14.12 1.92 -13.00
C ASP A 41 15.55 1.92 -13.54
N GLU A 42 16.40 0.99 -13.08
CA GLU A 42 17.76 0.81 -13.60
C GLU A 42 17.81 0.49 -15.10
N VAL A 43 16.79 -0.19 -15.64
CA VAL A 43 16.70 -0.55 -17.07
C VAL A 43 16.26 0.66 -17.89
N ARG A 44 15.38 1.49 -17.33
CA ARG A 44 14.85 2.70 -17.99
C ARG A 44 15.70 3.95 -17.75
N GLY A 45 16.73 3.87 -16.90
CA GLY A 45 17.55 5.03 -16.50
C GLY A 45 16.78 6.06 -15.66
N VAL A 46 15.80 5.62 -14.86
CA VAL A 46 14.95 6.51 -14.06
C VAL A 46 15.39 6.51 -12.61
N ALA A 47 15.65 7.68 -12.02
CA ALA A 47 16.01 7.81 -10.61
C ALA A 47 14.79 8.12 -9.72
N ASP A 48 14.79 7.61 -8.49
CA ASP A 48 13.84 7.99 -7.45
C ASP A 48 14.20 9.34 -6.79
N HIS A 49 13.43 9.75 -5.78
CA HIS A 49 13.61 11.00 -5.03
C HIS A 49 14.98 11.12 -4.33
N ARG A 50 15.73 10.02 -4.18
CA ARG A 50 17.08 9.99 -3.61
C ARG A 50 18.15 10.10 -4.69
N GLY A 51 17.76 10.21 -5.97
CA GLY A 51 18.67 10.12 -7.10
C GLY A 51 19.11 8.69 -7.43
N VAL A 52 18.46 7.67 -6.85
CA VAL A 52 18.86 6.27 -7.04
C VAL A 52 18.05 5.63 -8.16
N SER A 53 18.74 5.07 -9.15
CA SER A 53 18.16 4.23 -10.20
C SER A 53 18.42 2.76 -9.87
N GLY A 54 17.43 2.08 -9.29
CA GLY A 54 17.59 0.74 -8.70
C GLY A 54 16.78 -0.37 -9.40
N PRO A 55 16.87 -1.61 -8.89
CA PRO A 55 16.15 -2.77 -9.41
C PRO A 55 14.67 -2.79 -8.97
N VAL A 56 13.98 -1.65 -9.06
CA VAL A 56 12.62 -1.43 -8.54
C VAL A 56 11.73 -0.73 -9.58
N TRP A 57 10.45 -0.52 -9.24
CA TRP A 57 9.47 0.16 -10.09
C TRP A 57 8.90 1.38 -9.36
N SER A 58 9.58 2.52 -9.47
CA SER A 58 9.11 3.75 -8.84
C SER A 58 7.88 4.34 -9.55
N THR A 59 7.06 5.01 -8.75
CA THR A 59 5.87 5.73 -9.20
C THR A 59 5.93 7.18 -8.75
N ALA A 60 5.18 8.04 -9.44
CA ALA A 60 4.92 9.41 -9.04
C ALA A 60 3.40 9.67 -9.08
N GLY A 61 2.95 10.75 -8.46
CA GLY A 61 1.57 11.23 -8.55
C GLY A 61 0.68 10.79 -7.40
N LYS A 62 -0.22 9.82 -7.63
CA LYS A 62 -1.30 9.46 -6.68
C LYS A 62 -0.81 9.23 -5.24
N PHE A 63 0.39 8.68 -5.09
CA PHE A 63 0.93 8.24 -3.80
C PHE A 63 2.07 9.13 -3.28
N THR A 64 2.53 10.11 -4.06
CA THR A 64 3.73 10.88 -3.75
C THR A 64 3.43 12.35 -3.56
N ALA A 65 4.15 12.98 -2.65
CA ALA A 65 4.12 14.42 -2.46
C ALA A 65 4.63 15.14 -3.71
N ALA A 66 4.15 16.36 -3.93
CA ALA A 66 4.58 17.20 -5.02
C ALA A 66 5.05 18.55 -4.48
N THR A 67 6.11 19.10 -5.07
CA THR A 67 6.76 20.32 -4.58
C THR A 67 6.78 21.38 -5.66
N ALA A 68 6.35 22.60 -5.32
CA ALA A 68 6.60 23.78 -6.12
C ALA A 68 7.87 24.46 -5.61
N ARG A 69 8.75 24.86 -6.54
CA ARG A 69 9.94 25.67 -6.26
C ARG A 69 9.63 27.12 -6.61
N ILE A 70 9.53 27.96 -5.60
CA ILE A 70 9.29 29.40 -5.74
C ILE A 70 10.64 30.10 -5.79
N GLU A 71 10.79 31.01 -6.73
CA GLU A 71 12.00 31.79 -6.94
C GLU A 71 11.90 33.16 -6.25
N ASP A 72 13.06 33.76 -5.98
CA ASP A 72 13.14 35.20 -5.72
C ASP A 72 13.16 36.01 -7.03
N THR A 73 13.15 37.32 -6.90
CA THR A 73 13.21 38.27 -8.03
C THR A 73 14.49 38.11 -8.86
N ASP A 74 15.58 37.60 -8.29
CA ASP A 74 16.84 37.29 -8.98
C ASP A 74 16.82 35.93 -9.71
N GLY A 75 15.75 35.14 -9.53
CA GLY A 75 15.58 33.82 -10.16
C GLY A 75 16.23 32.67 -9.38
N ASN A 76 16.66 32.89 -8.14
CA ASN A 76 17.21 31.83 -7.28
C ASN A 76 16.07 31.15 -6.49
N PRO A 77 16.10 29.82 -6.29
CA PRO A 77 15.13 29.13 -5.45
C PRO A 77 15.10 29.70 -4.03
N ALA A 78 13.92 30.10 -3.55
CA ALA A 78 13.72 30.80 -2.28
C ALA A 78 12.86 30.04 -1.28
N LEU A 79 11.81 29.39 -1.77
CA LEU A 79 10.86 28.65 -0.95
C LEU A 79 10.42 27.39 -1.69
N GLU A 80 10.43 26.26 -1.01
CA GLU A 80 9.85 25.02 -1.51
C GLU A 80 8.54 24.74 -0.80
N VAL A 81 7.45 24.64 -1.55
CA VAL A 81 6.12 24.38 -1.00
C VAL A 81 5.72 22.97 -1.38
N THR A 82 5.55 22.11 -0.38
CA THR A 82 5.23 20.70 -0.59
C THR A 82 3.77 20.41 -0.24
N VAL A 83 3.12 19.71 -1.15
CA VAL A 83 1.72 19.31 -1.07
C VAL A 83 1.64 17.79 -0.99
N CYS A 84 1.04 17.28 0.08
CA CYS A 84 0.84 15.84 0.24
C CYS A 84 -0.39 15.30 -0.53
N PRO A 85 -0.37 14.00 -0.91
CA PRO A 85 -1.56 13.30 -1.35
C PRO A 85 -2.69 13.32 -0.29
N PRO A 86 -3.95 13.07 -0.70
CA PRO A 86 -4.38 12.81 -2.07
C PRO A 86 -4.33 14.07 -2.93
N ARG A 87 -4.26 13.89 -4.25
CA ARG A 87 -4.36 14.98 -5.24
C ARG A 87 -3.24 16.03 -5.22
N ALA A 88 -2.02 15.63 -4.87
CA ALA A 88 -0.88 16.54 -4.85
C ALA A 88 -0.62 17.14 -6.25
N VAL A 89 -0.66 16.33 -7.30
CA VAL A 89 -0.39 16.74 -8.70
C VAL A 89 -1.43 17.65 -9.34
N GLN A 90 -2.60 17.83 -8.72
CA GLN A 90 -3.60 18.80 -9.18
C GLN A 90 -3.44 20.17 -8.49
N ALA A 91 -2.40 20.33 -7.66
CA ALA A 91 -2.20 21.57 -6.93
C ALA A 91 -1.45 22.61 -7.77
N GLU A 92 -1.81 23.87 -7.58
CA GLU A 92 -1.07 25.03 -8.07
C GLU A 92 -0.74 25.93 -6.87
N VAL A 93 0.48 26.46 -6.85
CA VAL A 93 0.94 27.36 -5.79
C VAL A 93 1.05 28.76 -6.34
N THR A 94 0.23 29.68 -5.85
CA THR A 94 0.24 31.09 -6.25
C THR A 94 0.89 31.93 -5.16
N VAL A 95 1.74 32.87 -5.57
CA VAL A 95 2.40 33.83 -4.70
C VAL A 95 2.11 35.25 -5.21
N GLU A 96 1.64 36.11 -4.32
CA GLU A 96 1.32 37.51 -4.63
C GLU A 96 2.01 38.46 -3.66
N PRO A 97 2.60 39.57 -4.13
CA PRO A 97 3.29 40.51 -3.26
C PRO A 97 2.28 41.37 -2.51
N GLN A 98 2.60 41.71 -1.26
CA GLN A 98 1.77 42.56 -0.39
C GLN A 98 2.46 43.88 0.01
N GLY A 99 3.64 44.16 -0.55
CA GLY A 99 4.47 45.31 -0.21
C GLY A 99 5.43 45.04 0.95
N GLU A 100 6.45 45.89 1.10
CA GLU A 100 7.43 45.82 2.22
C GLU A 100 8.11 44.44 2.39
N GLY A 101 8.40 43.75 1.28
CA GLY A 101 8.99 42.40 1.30
C GLY A 101 8.04 41.29 1.79
N ARG A 102 6.75 41.59 1.97
CA ARG A 102 5.71 40.63 2.34
C ARG A 102 5.03 40.02 1.12
N PHE A 103 4.53 38.81 1.28
CA PHE A 103 3.72 38.13 0.25
C PHE A 103 2.65 37.22 0.84
N SER A 104 1.64 36.91 0.03
CA SER A 104 0.70 35.83 0.30
C SER A 104 1.07 34.59 -0.49
N LEU A 105 0.69 33.44 0.04
CA LEU A 105 0.82 32.13 -0.60
C LEU A 105 -0.54 31.45 -0.57
N ALA A 106 -0.98 30.96 -1.72
CA ALA A 106 -2.18 30.15 -1.86
C ALA A 106 -1.86 28.83 -2.55
N VAL A 107 -2.45 27.73 -2.06
CA VAL A 107 -2.42 26.42 -2.72
C VAL A 107 -3.86 26.02 -3.04
N THR A 108 -4.14 25.89 -4.32
CA THR A 108 -5.47 25.51 -4.83
C THR A 108 -5.36 24.29 -5.74
N GLY A 109 -6.48 23.74 -6.18
CA GLY A 109 -6.49 22.60 -7.10
C GLY A 109 -7.81 21.87 -7.13
N GLN A 110 -8.06 21.13 -8.22
CA GLN A 110 -9.34 20.45 -8.42
C GLN A 110 -9.64 19.45 -7.28
N GLY A 111 -10.71 19.74 -6.52
CA GLY A 111 -11.16 18.91 -5.42
C GLY A 111 -10.23 18.91 -4.20
N ARG A 112 -9.32 19.88 -4.08
CA ARG A 112 -8.57 20.10 -2.84
C ARG A 112 -9.30 21.10 -1.94
N ALA A 113 -9.08 20.98 -0.64
CA ALA A 113 -9.35 22.10 0.26
C ALA A 113 -8.32 23.20 -0.04
N PRO A 114 -8.75 24.46 -0.27
CA PRO A 114 -7.81 25.56 -0.49
C PRO A 114 -7.02 25.82 0.79
N PHE A 115 -5.78 26.26 0.62
CA PHE A 115 -4.90 26.73 1.70
C PHE A 115 -4.39 28.10 1.32
N SER A 116 -4.41 29.05 2.26
CA SER A 116 -3.81 30.37 2.04
C SER A 116 -3.23 30.94 3.33
N VAL A 117 -2.14 31.66 3.20
CA VAL A 117 -1.49 32.40 4.29
C VAL A 117 -0.96 33.72 3.72
N GLU A 118 -1.16 34.81 4.45
CA GLU A 118 -0.74 36.15 4.03
C GLU A 118 0.49 36.61 4.81
N GLY A 119 1.07 37.76 4.47
CA GLY A 119 2.10 38.45 5.26
C GLY A 119 3.34 37.61 5.54
N LEU A 120 3.75 36.74 4.61
CA LEU A 120 4.93 35.87 4.70
C LEU A 120 6.20 36.65 4.33
N ALA A 121 7.35 36.22 4.86
CA ALA A 121 8.67 36.77 4.53
C ALA A 121 9.68 35.68 4.16
N LEU A 122 10.62 36.02 3.27
CA LEU A 122 11.79 35.18 2.96
C LEU A 122 12.99 35.43 3.89
N ASP A 123 12.96 36.48 4.72
CA ASP A 123 14.02 36.78 5.68
C ASP A 123 14.07 35.70 6.80
N PRO A 124 15.22 35.01 6.99
CA PRO A 124 15.40 34.01 8.04
C PRO A 124 15.17 34.49 9.48
N HIS A 125 15.27 35.80 9.73
CA HIS A 125 15.15 36.43 11.04
C HIS A 125 13.78 37.05 11.32
N ASP A 126 12.90 37.06 10.32
CA ASP A 126 11.57 37.68 10.45
C ASP A 126 10.61 36.78 11.24
N GLU A 127 9.73 37.39 12.05
CA GLU A 127 8.71 36.66 12.81
C GLU A 127 7.70 35.94 11.92
N ARG A 128 7.48 36.46 10.70
CA ARG A 128 6.63 35.91 9.66
C ARG A 128 7.37 35.05 8.64
N ARG A 129 8.55 34.53 9.00
CA ARG A 129 9.33 33.63 8.13
C ARG A 129 8.45 32.53 7.54
N ALA A 130 8.45 32.43 6.21
CA ALA A 130 7.41 31.73 5.46
C ALA A 130 7.22 30.26 5.88
N ASP A 131 8.30 29.50 6.01
CA ASP A 131 8.27 28.09 6.44
C ASP A 131 7.64 27.90 7.83
N ARG A 132 7.96 28.77 8.79
CA ARG A 132 7.41 28.74 10.16
C ARG A 132 5.93 29.05 10.19
N VAL A 133 5.51 30.08 9.48
CA VAL A 133 4.09 30.46 9.44
C VAL A 133 3.27 29.39 8.72
N VAL A 134 3.76 28.85 7.60
CA VAL A 134 3.10 27.75 6.89
C VAL A 134 3.01 26.50 7.78
N TYR A 135 4.08 26.18 8.53
CA TYR A 135 4.07 25.10 9.51
C TYR A 135 3.02 25.32 10.61
N ALA A 136 2.94 26.52 11.17
CA ALA A 136 1.96 26.85 12.21
C ALA A 136 0.51 26.83 11.68
N ALA A 137 0.32 27.16 10.40
CA ALA A 137 -0.97 27.13 9.71
C ALA A 137 -1.35 25.73 9.19
N HIS A 138 -0.49 24.72 9.36
CA HIS A 138 -0.71 23.39 8.82
C HIS A 138 -2.00 22.76 9.35
N ASP A 139 -2.77 22.18 8.44
CA ASP A 139 -3.95 21.37 8.73
C ASP A 139 -3.88 20.05 7.96
N GLN A 140 -4.43 18.97 8.54
CA GLN A 140 -4.39 17.65 7.94
C GLN A 140 -5.10 17.58 6.58
N ARG A 141 -6.17 18.37 6.37
CA ARG A 141 -6.97 18.37 5.14
C ARG A 141 -6.27 19.10 4.00
N THR A 142 -5.55 20.19 4.31
CA THR A 142 -4.78 20.93 3.30
C THR A 142 -3.46 20.24 2.99
N ALA A 143 -2.80 19.70 4.02
CA ALA A 143 -1.55 18.95 3.97
C ALA A 143 -0.44 19.67 3.20
N VAL A 144 -0.29 20.97 3.47
CA VAL A 144 0.73 21.86 2.89
C VAL A 144 1.82 22.11 3.92
N THR A 145 3.08 22.03 3.48
CA THR A 145 4.27 22.41 4.25
C THR A 145 5.17 23.26 3.37
N ALA A 146 6.09 24.03 3.98
CA ALA A 146 7.06 24.80 3.23
C ALA A 146 8.44 24.73 3.88
N ARG A 147 9.49 24.88 3.07
CA ARG A 147 10.89 24.93 3.48
C ARG A 147 11.54 26.15 2.86
N LEU A 148 12.12 27.01 3.68
CA LEU A 148 12.93 28.13 3.21
C LEU A 148 14.24 27.58 2.62
N VAL A 149 14.59 28.00 1.41
CA VAL A 149 15.85 27.65 0.76
C VAL A 149 16.88 28.71 1.11
N PRO A 150 18.06 28.34 1.66
CA PRO A 150 19.11 29.31 1.97
C PRO A 150 19.50 30.14 0.74
N ALA A 151 19.85 31.41 0.96
CA ALA A 151 20.37 32.26 -0.09
C ALA A 151 21.71 31.71 -0.62
N PRO A 152 22.04 31.89 -1.92
CA PRO A 152 23.38 31.60 -2.43
C PRO A 152 24.45 32.39 -1.67
N ASP A 153 25.65 31.82 -1.57
CA ASP A 153 26.79 32.49 -0.93
C ASP A 153 27.04 33.86 -1.59
N GLY A 154 27.12 34.91 -0.76
CA GLY A 154 27.38 36.28 -1.21
C GLY A 154 26.14 37.07 -1.67
N ALA A 155 24.94 36.50 -1.57
CA ALA A 155 23.71 37.27 -1.76
C ALA A 155 23.62 38.40 -0.70
N ALA A 156 23.39 39.62 -1.15
CA ALA A 156 23.26 40.80 -0.28
C ALA A 156 21.79 41.26 -0.23
N GLY A 157 21.31 41.59 0.97
CA GLY A 157 19.96 42.13 1.18
C GLY A 157 18.88 41.09 1.49
N ILE A 158 17.66 41.60 1.76
CA ILE A 158 16.47 40.77 1.99
C ILE A 158 15.95 40.32 0.62
N ARG A 159 15.74 39.02 0.46
CA ARG A 159 15.22 38.45 -0.79
C ARG A 159 13.74 38.80 -0.95
N GLU A 160 13.36 39.26 -2.13
CA GLU A 160 11.95 39.46 -2.50
C GLU A 160 11.44 38.26 -3.29
N VAL A 161 10.21 37.84 -3.03
CA VAL A 161 9.63 36.72 -3.75
C VAL A 161 9.22 37.12 -5.16
N ARG A 162 9.44 36.25 -6.14
CA ARG A 162 8.91 36.45 -7.49
C ARG A 162 7.42 36.09 -7.49
N PRO A 163 6.53 37.02 -7.85
CA PRO A 163 5.10 36.74 -7.91
C PRO A 163 4.77 35.83 -9.09
N GLY A 164 3.73 35.02 -8.95
CA GLY A 164 3.27 34.14 -10.02
C GLY A 164 2.62 32.84 -9.52
N THR A 165 2.25 32.00 -10.49
CA THR A 165 1.74 30.65 -10.24
C THR A 165 2.80 29.63 -10.61
N TYR A 166 3.12 28.76 -9.66
CA TYR A 166 4.16 27.75 -9.75
C TYR A 166 3.53 26.36 -9.84
N PRO A 167 3.90 25.54 -10.84
CA PRO A 167 3.47 24.16 -10.91
C PRO A 167 4.14 23.33 -9.81
N VAL A 168 3.49 22.25 -9.40
CA VAL A 168 4.09 21.26 -8.50
C VAL A 168 4.65 20.09 -9.29
N GLU A 169 5.81 19.60 -8.88
CA GLU A 169 6.43 18.42 -9.46
C GLU A 169 6.32 17.24 -8.48
N PRO A 170 5.67 16.11 -8.85
CA PRO A 170 5.57 14.96 -7.97
C PRO A 170 6.92 14.25 -7.84
N ALA A 171 7.31 13.98 -6.61
CA ALA A 171 8.46 13.14 -6.36
C ALA A 171 8.21 11.70 -6.83
N ARG A 172 9.29 10.99 -7.15
CA ARG A 172 9.25 9.60 -7.60
C ARG A 172 9.74 8.68 -6.49
N VAL A 173 8.95 7.67 -6.14
CA VAL A 173 9.23 6.79 -5.00
C VAL A 173 9.03 5.33 -5.40
N ALA A 174 10.00 4.48 -5.05
CA ALA A 174 9.83 3.03 -5.06
C ALA A 174 9.04 2.60 -3.82
N LEU A 175 7.82 2.11 -4.01
CA LEU A 175 6.94 1.72 -2.91
C LEU A 175 7.08 0.22 -2.62
N ALA A 176 7.51 -0.13 -1.40
CA ALA A 176 7.73 -1.53 -1.00
C ALA A 176 6.50 -2.42 -1.25
N ALA A 177 5.29 -1.91 -0.96
CA ALA A 177 4.03 -2.60 -1.25
C ALA A 177 3.90 -3.01 -2.73
N GLN A 178 4.20 -2.09 -3.65
CA GLN A 178 4.12 -2.36 -5.08
C GLN A 178 5.21 -3.33 -5.53
N THR A 179 6.41 -3.21 -4.99
CA THR A 179 7.49 -4.18 -5.22
C THR A 179 7.04 -5.57 -4.78
N GLY A 180 6.52 -5.73 -3.56
CA GLY A 180 6.01 -7.01 -3.04
C GLY A 180 4.89 -7.61 -3.89
N MET A 181 3.94 -6.78 -4.34
CA MET A 181 2.88 -7.18 -5.28
C MET A 181 3.43 -7.73 -6.60
N ILE A 182 4.50 -7.12 -7.13
CA ILE A 182 5.13 -7.49 -8.40
C ILE A 182 5.96 -8.77 -8.25
N THR A 183 6.79 -8.82 -7.21
CA THR A 183 7.74 -9.92 -6.99
C THR A 183 7.07 -11.19 -6.51
N TYR A 184 5.90 -11.10 -5.89
CA TYR A 184 5.16 -12.26 -5.38
C TYR A 184 4.89 -13.32 -6.46
N PRO A 185 4.17 -13.01 -7.57
CA PRO A 185 3.91 -13.99 -8.62
C PRO A 185 5.18 -14.42 -9.38
N MET A 186 6.24 -13.60 -9.40
CA MET A 186 7.53 -13.96 -9.97
C MET A 186 8.22 -15.07 -9.15
N ALA A 187 8.31 -14.88 -7.82
CA ALA A 187 8.86 -15.87 -6.91
C ALA A 187 8.00 -17.15 -6.90
N GLY A 188 6.68 -17.01 -6.98
CA GLY A 188 5.75 -18.11 -7.10
C GLY A 188 5.97 -18.95 -8.37
N LEU A 189 6.25 -18.32 -9.52
CA LEU A 189 6.60 -19.06 -10.75
C LEU A 189 7.88 -19.89 -10.59
N VAL A 190 8.92 -19.32 -9.98
CA VAL A 190 10.18 -20.03 -9.71
C VAL A 190 9.92 -21.22 -8.79
N ARG A 191 9.11 -21.03 -7.74
CA ARG A 191 8.73 -22.12 -6.82
C ARG A 191 7.92 -23.21 -7.54
N LEU A 192 6.94 -22.83 -8.35
CA LEU A 192 6.13 -23.78 -9.13
C LEU A 192 7.00 -24.64 -10.04
N ALA A 193 8.00 -24.05 -10.70
CA ALA A 193 8.92 -24.77 -11.57
C ALA A 193 9.77 -25.81 -10.84
N ARG A 194 10.17 -25.54 -9.58
CA ARG A 194 10.91 -26.49 -8.74
C ARG A 194 10.02 -27.61 -8.22
N GLU A 195 8.83 -27.28 -7.74
CA GLU A 195 7.91 -28.26 -7.16
C GLU A 195 7.21 -29.13 -8.21
N ARG A 196 6.92 -28.56 -9.39
CA ARG A 196 6.18 -29.21 -10.48
C ARG A 196 6.76 -28.82 -11.83
N PRO A 197 7.94 -29.35 -12.20
CA PRO A 197 8.64 -28.95 -13.42
C PRO A 197 7.83 -29.16 -14.70
N ALA A 198 6.94 -30.16 -14.75
CA ALA A 198 6.07 -30.42 -15.90
C ALA A 198 5.02 -29.33 -16.15
N ALA A 199 4.65 -28.55 -15.13
CA ALA A 199 3.71 -27.44 -15.26
C ALA A 199 4.36 -26.17 -15.85
N VAL A 200 5.69 -26.17 -16.01
CA VAL A 200 6.45 -25.02 -16.50
C VAL A 200 7.23 -25.42 -17.76
N PRO A 201 6.97 -24.78 -18.92
CA PRO A 201 7.66 -25.10 -20.17
C PRO A 201 9.18 -24.91 -20.10
N ARG A 202 9.94 -25.69 -20.88
CA ARG A 202 11.41 -25.64 -20.93
C ARG A 202 11.94 -24.24 -21.29
N GLU A 203 11.26 -23.52 -22.17
CA GLU A 203 11.60 -22.15 -22.56
C GLU A 203 11.45 -21.15 -21.40
N VAL A 204 10.58 -21.43 -20.42
CA VAL A 204 10.42 -20.61 -19.21
C VAL A 204 11.51 -20.95 -18.19
N HIS A 205 11.87 -22.24 -18.03
CA HIS A 205 12.94 -22.69 -17.14
C HIS A 205 14.26 -21.93 -17.37
N ALA A 206 14.61 -21.66 -18.63
CA ALA A 206 15.82 -20.93 -19.01
C ALA A 206 15.90 -19.49 -18.44
N ARG A 207 14.79 -18.92 -17.97
CA ARG A 207 14.69 -17.54 -17.47
C ARG A 207 14.60 -17.45 -15.94
N LEU A 208 14.40 -18.58 -15.26
CA LEU A 208 14.01 -18.58 -13.84
C LEU A 208 15.10 -18.09 -12.89
N GLU A 209 16.37 -18.37 -13.19
CA GLU A 209 17.49 -17.88 -12.39
C GLU A 209 17.56 -16.34 -12.42
N GLY A 210 17.47 -15.73 -13.61
CA GLY A 210 17.41 -14.27 -13.73
C GLY A 210 16.15 -13.66 -13.11
N CYS A 211 15.03 -14.38 -13.14
CA CYS A 211 13.81 -13.96 -12.44
C CYS A 211 14.00 -13.96 -10.92
N LEU A 212 14.60 -15.01 -10.36
CA LEU A 212 14.88 -15.12 -8.92
C LEU A 212 15.87 -14.03 -8.46
N ASP A 213 16.95 -13.80 -9.21
CA ASP A 213 17.89 -12.71 -8.94
C ASP A 213 17.19 -11.35 -8.91
N ALA A 214 16.34 -11.07 -9.91
CA ALA A 214 15.59 -9.82 -9.96
C ALA A 214 14.65 -9.65 -8.76
N VAL A 215 13.98 -10.72 -8.31
CA VAL A 215 13.16 -10.70 -7.08
C VAL A 215 14.00 -10.37 -5.86
N LEU A 216 15.13 -11.07 -5.66
CA LEU A 216 16.02 -10.86 -4.52
C LEU A 216 16.53 -9.42 -4.48
N ARG A 217 17.00 -8.90 -5.62
CA ARG A 217 17.49 -7.52 -5.74
C ARG A 217 16.40 -6.48 -5.49
N ALA A 218 15.19 -6.71 -6.00
CA ALA A 218 14.07 -5.80 -5.79
C ALA A 218 13.63 -5.75 -4.32
N VAL A 219 13.54 -6.89 -3.64
CA VAL A 219 13.24 -6.94 -2.20
C VAL A 219 14.36 -6.26 -1.40
N ARG A 220 15.62 -6.56 -1.72
CA ARG A 220 16.78 -5.95 -1.04
C ARG A 220 16.87 -4.44 -1.22
N ALA A 221 16.31 -3.89 -2.29
CA ALA A 221 16.26 -2.44 -2.47
C ALA A 221 15.43 -1.73 -1.40
N HIS A 222 14.59 -2.46 -0.65
CA HIS A 222 13.76 -1.93 0.44
C HIS A 222 14.30 -2.27 1.85
N GLU A 223 15.52 -2.81 1.99
CA GLU A 223 16.10 -3.16 3.29
C GLU A 223 16.09 -2.01 4.29
N TYR A 224 16.35 -0.78 3.81
CA TYR A 224 16.37 0.42 4.62
C TYR A 224 15.01 0.79 5.25
N GLN A 225 13.91 0.19 4.76
CA GLN A 225 12.55 0.40 5.25
C GLN A 225 12.12 -0.67 6.25
N TRP A 226 12.86 -1.77 6.39
CA TRP A 226 12.55 -2.81 7.35
C TRP A 226 12.75 -2.32 8.79
N THR A 227 11.84 -2.69 9.69
CA THR A 227 11.95 -2.37 11.11
C THR A 227 11.38 -3.51 11.95
N ALA A 228 12.19 -4.01 12.88
CA ALA A 228 11.73 -4.89 13.95
C ALA A 228 10.94 -4.08 15.00
N VAL A 229 9.90 -4.70 15.55
CA VAL A 229 9.00 -4.13 16.55
C VAL A 229 8.95 -5.05 17.77
N SER A 230 8.55 -4.51 18.92
CA SER A 230 8.43 -5.28 20.16
C SER A 230 7.58 -6.55 20.01
N GLY A 231 7.94 -7.60 20.77
CA GLY A 231 7.24 -8.89 20.76
C GLY A 231 7.56 -9.77 19.56
N GLY A 232 8.72 -9.58 18.91
CA GLY A 232 9.13 -10.35 17.73
C GLY A 232 8.29 -10.03 16.49
N ARG A 233 7.62 -8.88 16.49
CA ARG A 233 6.88 -8.33 15.34
C ARG A 233 7.85 -7.56 14.43
N GLY A 234 7.42 -7.28 13.20
CA GLY A 234 8.20 -6.49 12.26
C GLY A 234 7.33 -6.02 11.10
N CYS A 235 7.76 -4.94 10.46
CA CYS A 235 7.05 -4.36 9.31
C CYS A 235 8.01 -3.53 8.45
N TYR A 236 7.52 -3.11 7.29
CA TYR A 236 8.13 -2.05 6.50
C TYR A 236 7.54 -0.71 6.92
N ARG A 237 8.34 0.35 6.90
CA ARG A 237 7.90 1.74 7.15
C ARG A 237 8.42 2.69 6.09
N TRP A 238 7.70 3.77 5.85
CA TRP A 238 8.26 4.91 5.13
C TRP A 238 9.20 5.68 6.05
N LEU A 239 10.38 6.06 5.55
CA LEU A 239 11.25 6.97 6.29
C LEU A 239 10.61 8.36 6.37
N ARG A 240 11.12 9.17 7.31
CA ARG A 240 10.60 10.51 7.64
C ARG A 240 10.66 11.46 6.44
N GLU A 241 11.68 11.28 5.61
CA GLU A 241 12.04 12.06 4.43
C GLU A 241 11.50 11.49 3.12
N GLU A 242 10.82 10.34 3.14
CA GLU A 242 10.22 9.80 1.92
C GLU A 242 9.01 10.65 1.50
N PRO A 243 8.93 11.15 0.25
CA PRO A 243 7.90 12.09 -0.19
C PRO A 243 6.59 11.37 -0.50
N VAL A 244 5.95 10.85 0.56
CA VAL A 244 4.66 10.16 0.55
C VAL A 244 3.77 10.74 1.64
N SER A 245 2.46 10.49 1.55
CA SER A 245 1.49 11.08 2.49
C SER A 245 1.74 10.71 3.95
N PHE A 246 2.33 9.55 4.24
CA PHE A 246 2.48 9.03 5.60
C PHE A 246 3.95 8.82 5.97
N ALA A 247 4.82 9.71 5.47
CA ALA A 247 6.26 9.64 5.72
C ALA A 247 6.56 9.53 7.22
N GLY A 248 7.47 8.62 7.57
CA GLY A 248 7.86 8.32 8.94
C GLY A 248 6.92 7.39 9.71
N ALA A 249 5.90 6.84 9.05
CA ALA A 249 5.00 5.84 9.63
C ALA A 249 5.20 4.45 9.00
N GLU A 250 4.77 3.43 9.74
CA GLU A 250 4.66 2.05 9.28
C GLU A 250 3.72 1.97 8.06
N LEU A 251 4.00 1.05 7.15
CA LEU A 251 3.07 0.74 6.06
C LEU A 251 1.75 0.16 6.62
N PRO A 252 0.62 0.32 5.92
CA PRO A 252 -0.60 -0.44 6.22
C PRO A 252 -0.32 -1.94 6.29
N THR A 253 -1.14 -2.67 7.06
CA THR A 253 -0.95 -4.11 7.27
C THR A 253 -0.87 -4.86 5.94
N ASN A 254 -1.88 -4.66 5.08
CA ASN A 254 -1.91 -5.25 3.74
C ASN A 254 -0.68 -4.89 2.87
N GLU A 255 -0.12 -3.68 3.04
CA GLU A 255 0.99 -3.21 2.22
C GLU A 255 2.31 -3.88 2.60
N PHE A 256 2.66 -4.00 3.88
CA PHE A 256 3.85 -4.77 4.26
C PHE A 256 3.64 -6.27 4.06
N LEU A 257 2.40 -6.78 4.17
CA LEU A 257 2.09 -8.18 3.87
C LEU A 257 2.22 -8.51 2.38
N ALA A 258 2.11 -7.53 1.48
CA ALA A 258 2.44 -7.74 0.07
C ALA A 258 3.91 -8.16 -0.10
N VAL A 259 4.83 -7.56 0.66
CA VAL A 259 6.24 -7.98 0.68
C VAL A 259 6.40 -9.33 1.39
N ALA A 260 5.70 -9.54 2.51
CA ALA A 260 5.74 -10.79 3.27
C ALA A 260 5.39 -12.02 2.42
N ARG A 261 4.43 -11.93 1.50
CA ARG A 261 4.11 -13.01 0.56
C ARG A 261 5.28 -13.39 -0.34
N THR A 262 6.07 -12.41 -0.79
CA THR A 262 7.31 -12.68 -1.54
C THR A 262 8.34 -13.37 -0.64
N LEU A 263 8.51 -12.89 0.61
CA LEU A 263 9.45 -13.48 1.57
C LEU A 263 9.13 -14.94 1.89
N VAL A 264 7.85 -15.34 1.93
CA VAL A 264 7.46 -16.75 2.10
C VAL A 264 8.01 -17.61 0.96
N HIS A 265 7.91 -17.15 -0.30
CA HIS A 265 8.53 -17.87 -1.41
C HIS A 265 10.04 -17.89 -1.32
N LEU A 266 10.67 -16.75 -0.99
CA LEU A 266 12.12 -16.66 -0.90
C LEU A 266 12.68 -17.56 0.20
N ALA A 267 12.04 -17.66 1.35
CA ALA A 267 12.42 -18.58 2.42
C ALA A 267 12.50 -20.03 1.91
N VAL A 268 11.49 -20.48 1.17
CA VAL A 268 11.46 -21.83 0.57
C VAL A 268 12.50 -21.99 -0.54
N LEU A 269 12.68 -20.97 -1.38
CA LEU A 269 13.55 -21.02 -2.55
C LEU A 269 15.04 -20.93 -2.20
N THR A 270 15.38 -20.20 -1.15
CA THR A 270 16.78 -19.90 -0.80
C THR A 270 17.26 -20.68 0.41
N GLY A 271 16.34 -21.10 1.30
CA GLY A 271 16.69 -21.67 2.60
C GLY A 271 17.26 -20.65 3.59
N ASP A 272 17.26 -19.36 3.23
CA ASP A 272 17.76 -18.27 4.08
C ASP A 272 16.77 -17.98 5.22
N GLU A 273 17.26 -18.15 6.45
CA GLU A 273 16.48 -17.96 7.67
C GLU A 273 15.96 -16.53 7.82
N GLU A 274 16.68 -15.53 7.30
CA GLU A 274 16.27 -14.12 7.42
C GLU A 274 14.93 -13.86 6.71
N HIS A 275 14.72 -14.46 5.53
CA HIS A 275 13.43 -14.35 4.83
C HIS A 275 12.29 -14.98 5.65
N ALA A 276 12.55 -16.13 6.27
CA ALA A 276 11.56 -16.84 7.10
C ALA A 276 11.23 -16.05 8.38
N GLU A 277 12.24 -15.50 9.05
CA GLU A 277 12.08 -14.72 10.27
C GLU A 277 11.33 -13.42 10.03
N ARG A 278 11.64 -12.70 8.94
CA ARG A 278 10.93 -11.46 8.58
C ARG A 278 9.49 -11.73 8.18
N ALA A 279 9.22 -12.79 7.42
CA ALA A 279 7.85 -13.24 7.14
C ALA A 279 7.11 -13.59 8.44
N ALA A 280 7.76 -14.29 9.38
CA ALA A 280 7.19 -14.61 10.69
C ALA A 280 6.91 -13.37 11.54
N ALA A 281 7.80 -12.37 11.51
CA ALA A 281 7.64 -11.13 12.25
C ALA A 281 6.42 -10.33 11.75
N MET A 282 6.20 -10.27 10.43
CA MET A 282 4.99 -9.66 9.85
C MET A 282 3.73 -10.51 10.11
N ALA A 283 3.84 -11.84 10.13
CA ALA A 283 2.74 -12.71 10.54
C ALA A 283 2.33 -12.47 12.00
N ARG A 284 3.30 -12.27 12.91
CA ARG A 284 3.02 -11.92 14.31
C ARG A 284 2.39 -10.54 14.43
N ALA A 285 2.77 -9.60 13.56
CA ALA A 285 2.13 -8.28 13.50
C ALA A 285 0.63 -8.42 13.16
N LEU A 286 0.28 -9.10 12.06
CA LEU A 286 -1.12 -9.35 11.70
C LEU A 286 -1.86 -10.11 12.81
N ARG A 287 -1.29 -11.22 13.31
CA ARG A 287 -1.92 -12.02 14.36
C ARG A 287 -2.19 -11.21 15.63
N GLY A 288 -1.27 -10.34 16.02
CA GLY A 288 -1.42 -9.47 17.20
C GLY A 288 -2.59 -8.50 17.09
N ASP A 289 -2.96 -8.12 15.86
CA ASP A 289 -4.07 -7.21 15.59
C ASP A 289 -5.40 -7.92 15.29
N LEU A 290 -5.42 -9.26 15.21
CA LEU A 290 -6.65 -10.04 15.08
C LEU A 290 -7.44 -10.02 16.40
N ARG A 291 -8.32 -9.03 16.56
CA ARG A 291 -9.21 -8.93 17.71
C ARG A 291 -10.38 -9.89 17.56
N ARG A 292 -10.52 -10.80 18.52
CA ARG A 292 -11.69 -11.69 18.62
C ARG A 292 -12.89 -10.90 19.13
N VAL A 293 -14.00 -10.99 18.42
CA VAL A 293 -15.28 -10.38 18.80
C VAL A 293 -16.31 -11.50 18.85
N GLY A 294 -17.03 -11.60 19.97
CA GLY A 294 -18.11 -12.58 20.11
C GLY A 294 -19.16 -12.36 19.01
N GLY A 295 -19.54 -13.43 18.32
CA GLY A 295 -20.42 -13.37 17.14
C GLY A 295 -21.82 -12.83 17.44
N ALA A 296 -21.99 -11.52 17.46
CA ALA A 296 -23.30 -10.88 17.62
C ALA A 296 -23.92 -10.61 16.24
N ARG A 297 -24.61 -11.64 15.72
CA ARG A 297 -25.85 -11.63 14.92
C ARG A 297 -25.91 -12.92 14.11
N GLY A 298 -26.45 -13.97 14.75
CA GLY A 298 -27.23 -14.92 13.98
C GLY A 298 -28.29 -14.10 13.24
N ALA A 299 -28.28 -14.17 11.91
CA ALA A 299 -29.40 -13.68 11.12
C ALA A 299 -30.67 -14.27 11.74
N GLY A 300 -31.54 -13.39 12.25
CA GLY A 300 -32.78 -13.80 12.88
C GLY A 300 -33.58 -14.71 11.95
N GLU A 301 -34.12 -15.76 12.55
CA GLU A 301 -35.36 -16.43 12.11
C GLU A 301 -35.39 -16.85 10.64
N THR A 302 -34.57 -17.82 10.27
CA THR A 302 -34.97 -18.95 9.39
C THR A 302 -33.84 -19.98 9.33
N GLY A 303 -33.84 -20.92 10.28
CA GLY A 303 -33.47 -22.33 10.06
C GLY A 303 -32.13 -22.67 9.39
N GLY A 304 -31.04 -21.94 9.65
CA GLY A 304 -29.72 -22.30 9.11
C GLY A 304 -28.58 -21.97 10.06
N GLY A 305 -28.34 -22.87 11.03
CA GLY A 305 -27.31 -22.77 12.07
C GLY A 305 -26.01 -22.11 11.61
N GLY A 306 -25.76 -20.90 12.10
CA GLY A 306 -24.43 -20.28 12.05
C GLY A 306 -23.57 -20.89 13.14
N LEU A 307 -22.35 -21.31 12.80
CA LEU A 307 -21.38 -21.73 13.81
C LEU A 307 -21.16 -20.58 14.79
N ALA A 308 -21.52 -20.82 16.05
CA ALA A 308 -21.17 -19.98 17.18
C ALA A 308 -19.65 -20.03 17.35
N GLY A 309 -18.96 -19.05 16.78
CA GLY A 309 -17.52 -18.88 16.92
C GLY A 309 -17.17 -17.41 16.90
N ASP A 310 -16.11 -17.05 17.62
CA ASP A 310 -15.58 -15.69 17.59
C ASP A 310 -15.16 -15.33 16.17
N VAL A 311 -15.54 -14.14 15.72
CA VAL A 311 -15.03 -13.55 14.47
C VAL A 311 -13.74 -12.78 14.76
N ALA A 312 -12.85 -12.66 13.78
CA ALA A 312 -11.66 -11.83 13.88
C ALA A 312 -11.85 -10.50 13.13
N VAL A 313 -11.58 -9.38 13.80
CA VAL A 313 -11.55 -8.04 13.20
C VAL A 313 -10.17 -7.46 13.36
N TRP A 314 -9.62 -6.88 12.29
CA TRP A 314 -8.31 -6.22 12.32
C TRP A 314 -8.37 -4.85 11.64
N PRO A 315 -7.50 -3.91 12.03
CA PRO A 315 -7.43 -2.57 11.46
C PRO A 315 -6.64 -2.54 10.14
N TYR A 316 -6.92 -1.52 9.32
CA TYR A 316 -6.16 -1.24 8.09
C TYR A 316 -4.70 -0.87 8.39
N TRP A 317 -4.51 -0.01 9.39
CA TRP A 317 -3.20 0.38 9.91
C TRP A 317 -2.84 -0.52 11.09
N PRO A 318 -1.58 -0.99 11.20
CA PRO A 318 -1.17 -1.82 12.34
C PRO A 318 -1.46 -1.10 13.66
N GLY A 319 -1.99 -1.81 14.65
CA GLY A 319 -2.45 -1.19 15.92
C GLY A 319 -1.33 -0.51 16.71
N PHE A 320 -0.08 -0.94 16.48
CA PHE A 320 1.12 -0.32 17.05
C PHE A 320 1.66 0.87 16.24
N GLY A 321 1.13 1.12 15.03
CA GLY A 321 1.68 2.08 14.09
C GLY A 321 1.27 3.53 14.37
N ARG A 322 2.05 4.48 13.88
CA ARG A 322 1.85 5.92 14.10
C ARG A 322 0.55 6.43 13.49
N VAL A 323 0.14 5.95 12.31
CA VAL A 323 -1.13 6.38 11.70
C VAL A 323 -2.34 5.90 12.50
N TYR A 324 -2.27 4.69 13.06
CA TYR A 324 -3.32 4.17 13.93
C TYR A 324 -3.49 5.04 15.17
N ASN A 325 -2.37 5.49 15.77
CA ASN A 325 -2.35 6.24 17.02
C ASN A 325 -2.43 7.77 16.85
N GLY A 326 -2.20 8.30 15.65
CA GLY A 326 -2.06 9.72 15.40
C GLY A 326 -0.76 10.31 15.96
N TRP A 327 -0.48 11.56 15.62
CA TRP A 327 0.62 12.34 16.19
C TRP A 327 0.34 13.85 16.14
N SER A 328 1.03 14.58 17.00
CA SER A 328 0.95 16.03 17.16
C SER A 328 2.26 16.69 16.72
N PRO A 329 2.22 17.98 16.33
CA PRO A 329 3.42 18.71 15.95
C PRO A 329 4.32 18.93 17.17
N THR A 330 5.64 18.85 16.97
CA THR A 330 6.63 19.07 18.05
C THR A 330 6.99 20.55 18.24
N GLY A 331 6.59 21.38 17.28
CA GLY A 331 6.89 22.81 17.24
C GLY A 331 7.94 23.19 16.20
N SER A 332 8.65 22.21 15.63
CA SER A 332 9.48 22.43 14.46
C SER A 332 9.56 21.18 13.56
N PRO A 333 9.78 21.35 12.24
CA PRO A 333 9.95 20.23 11.34
C PRO A 333 11.07 19.28 11.75
N GLU A 334 12.13 19.74 12.41
CA GLU A 334 13.30 18.96 12.84
C GLU A 334 12.95 17.91 13.90
N GLY A 335 12.03 18.24 14.82
CA GLY A 335 11.56 17.33 15.87
C GLY A 335 10.46 16.37 15.40
N ASP A 336 9.79 16.69 14.30
CA ASP A 336 8.69 15.89 13.80
C ASP A 336 9.15 14.57 13.19
N GLY A 337 8.34 13.53 13.39
CA GLY A 337 8.60 12.24 12.76
C GLY A 337 8.27 12.19 11.26
N SER A 338 7.83 13.29 10.64
CA SER A 338 7.51 13.41 9.21
C SER A 338 7.92 14.79 8.71
N LEU A 339 8.61 14.88 7.57
CA LEU A 339 8.90 16.20 6.97
C LEU A 339 7.69 16.83 6.26
N TYR A 340 6.63 16.05 6.03
CA TYR A 340 5.52 16.47 5.17
C TYR A 340 4.19 16.57 5.92
N ARG A 341 4.08 15.92 7.07
CA ARG A 341 2.89 15.96 7.93
C ARG A 341 3.27 16.14 9.40
N PRO A 342 3.39 17.39 9.87
CA PRO A 342 3.64 17.71 11.28
C PRO A 342 2.63 17.08 12.24
N LEU A 343 1.38 16.92 11.80
CA LEU A 343 0.30 16.34 12.59
C LEU A 343 -0.54 15.37 11.78
N TYR A 344 -1.16 14.41 12.47
CA TYR A 344 -2.14 13.53 11.88
C TYR A 344 -3.07 12.94 12.94
N ALA A 345 -4.38 13.01 12.69
CA ALA A 345 -5.39 12.40 13.54
C ALA A 345 -5.32 10.86 13.47
N PRO A 346 -5.62 10.16 14.58
CA PRO A 346 -5.64 8.69 14.61
C PRO A 346 -6.60 8.10 13.56
N VAL A 347 -6.20 7.01 12.91
CA VAL A 347 -7.04 6.27 11.95
C VAL A 347 -7.14 4.80 12.38
N THR A 348 -8.22 4.47 13.08
CA THR A 348 -8.44 3.15 13.68
C THR A 348 -9.50 2.32 12.93
N VAL A 349 -9.73 2.62 11.66
CA VAL A 349 -10.77 1.94 10.86
C VAL A 349 -10.41 0.48 10.60
N PRO A 350 -11.41 -0.42 10.54
CA PRO A 350 -11.20 -1.81 10.13
C PRO A 350 -10.62 -1.90 8.72
N GLU A 351 -9.95 -3.01 8.43
CA GLU A 351 -9.49 -3.34 7.09
C GLU A 351 -10.67 -3.44 6.11
N ASP A 352 -10.48 -2.90 4.91
CA ASP A 352 -11.51 -2.97 3.88
C ASP A 352 -11.39 -4.26 3.06
N VAL A 353 -12.52 -4.72 2.54
CA VAL A 353 -12.60 -6.00 1.83
C VAL A 353 -11.83 -6.03 0.52
N THR A 354 -11.28 -4.91 0.02
CA THR A 354 -10.48 -4.90 -1.20
C THR A 354 -8.99 -5.03 -0.94
N HIS A 355 -8.50 -4.49 0.17
CA HIS A 355 -7.12 -4.66 0.60
C HIS A 355 -6.92 -5.93 1.45
N ALA A 356 -7.95 -6.35 2.21
CA ALA A 356 -7.98 -7.61 2.94
C ALA A 356 -7.59 -8.84 2.08
N LEU A 357 -7.77 -8.77 0.76
CA LEU A 357 -7.33 -9.79 -0.20
C LEU A 357 -5.87 -10.21 0.02
N ILE A 358 -5.00 -9.25 0.30
CA ILE A 358 -3.58 -9.48 0.52
C ILE A 358 -3.36 -10.20 1.85
N ASP A 359 -4.08 -9.78 2.90
CA ASP A 359 -4.00 -10.37 4.23
C ASP A 359 -4.45 -11.83 4.21
N LEU A 360 -5.57 -12.11 3.54
CA LEU A 360 -6.14 -13.46 3.41
C LEU A 360 -5.20 -14.39 2.63
N ASP A 361 -4.65 -13.91 1.51
CA ASP A 361 -3.69 -14.65 0.69
C ASP A 361 -2.42 -14.94 1.48
N PHE A 362 -1.86 -13.94 2.19
CA PHE A 362 -0.70 -14.11 3.04
C PHE A 362 -0.94 -15.10 4.18
N LEU A 363 -2.03 -14.92 4.92
CA LEU A 363 -2.38 -15.77 6.07
C LEU A 363 -2.56 -17.23 5.65
N HIS A 364 -3.23 -17.47 4.51
CA HIS A 364 -3.36 -18.81 3.94
C HIS A 364 -2.00 -19.36 3.48
N LEU A 365 -1.25 -18.61 2.66
CA LEU A 365 0.05 -19.00 2.13
C LEU A 365 1.05 -19.35 3.24
N TYR A 366 1.15 -18.49 4.27
CA TYR A 366 2.05 -18.66 5.40
C TYR A 366 1.70 -19.92 6.20
N HIS A 367 0.42 -20.08 6.59
CA HIS A 367 -0.02 -21.25 7.37
C HIS A 367 0.17 -22.58 6.63
N ARG A 368 0.08 -22.56 5.29
CA ARG A 368 0.22 -23.75 4.43
C ARG A 368 1.66 -24.08 4.06
N THR A 369 2.60 -23.16 4.24
CA THR A 369 3.99 -23.36 3.80
C THR A 369 4.79 -24.05 4.92
N PRO A 370 5.31 -25.27 4.68
CA PRO A 370 6.10 -25.98 5.67
C PRO A 370 7.45 -25.31 5.90
N GLY A 371 8.05 -25.54 7.08
CA GLY A 371 9.39 -25.05 7.43
C GLY A 371 9.44 -23.60 7.91
N LEU A 372 8.34 -22.85 7.85
CA LEU A 372 8.26 -21.52 8.46
C LEU A 372 8.00 -21.59 9.97
N PRO A 373 8.44 -20.60 10.76
CA PRO A 373 8.10 -20.51 12.18
C PRO A 373 6.58 -20.53 12.38
N PRO A 374 6.03 -21.35 13.30
CA PRO A 374 4.60 -21.42 13.52
C PRO A 374 4.09 -20.13 14.16
N VAL A 375 3.17 -19.43 13.49
CA VAL A 375 2.55 -18.18 13.98
C VAL A 375 1.04 -18.29 14.04
N PHE A 376 0.38 -18.57 12.91
CA PHE A 376 -1.07 -18.73 12.85
C PHE A 376 -1.50 -20.14 13.25
N THR A 377 -2.54 -20.22 14.09
CA THR A 377 -3.19 -21.47 14.46
C THR A 377 -4.41 -21.74 13.57
N ARG A 378 -4.89 -22.99 13.54
CA ARG A 378 -6.16 -23.32 12.86
C ARG A 378 -7.34 -22.52 13.40
N ASP A 379 -7.33 -22.18 14.69
CA ASP A 379 -8.39 -21.38 15.30
C ASP A 379 -8.32 -19.91 14.89
N ASP A 380 -7.15 -19.38 14.54
CA ASP A 380 -7.01 -18.05 13.93
C ASP A 380 -7.64 -18.05 12.53
N LEU A 381 -7.34 -19.07 11.71
CA LEU A 381 -7.94 -19.23 10.38
C LEU A 381 -9.47 -19.41 10.43
N ARG A 382 -9.98 -20.15 11.41
CA ARG A 382 -11.44 -20.29 11.64
C ARG A 382 -12.08 -18.96 12.01
N ALA A 383 -11.46 -18.15 12.85
CA ALA A 383 -11.99 -16.85 13.24
C ALA A 383 -12.06 -15.88 12.06
N VAL A 384 -10.99 -15.82 11.25
CA VAL A 384 -10.96 -15.00 10.03
C VAL A 384 -12.00 -15.51 9.02
N ALA A 385 -12.12 -16.83 8.85
CA ALA A 385 -13.15 -17.40 7.98
C ALA A 385 -14.59 -17.13 8.49
N ALA A 386 -14.78 -17.06 9.81
CA ALA A 386 -16.06 -16.71 10.43
C ALA A 386 -16.42 -15.23 10.23
N THR A 387 -15.42 -14.34 10.15
CA THR A 387 -15.61 -12.90 9.82
C THR A 387 -16.36 -12.72 8.52
N PHE A 388 -16.08 -13.56 7.52
CA PHE A 388 -16.81 -13.51 6.25
C PHE A 388 -18.33 -13.68 6.45
N THR A 389 -18.71 -14.73 7.18
CA THR A 389 -20.12 -15.08 7.41
C THR A 389 -20.81 -14.23 8.47
N GLY A 390 -20.06 -13.69 9.43
CA GLY A 390 -20.61 -12.95 10.56
C GLY A 390 -20.65 -11.44 10.34
N HIS A 391 -19.66 -10.87 9.65
CA HIS A 391 -19.49 -9.42 9.49
C HIS A 391 -19.54 -8.97 8.05
N VAL A 392 -18.82 -9.66 7.15
CA VAL A 392 -18.64 -9.18 5.77
C VAL A 392 -19.88 -9.41 4.93
N VAL A 393 -20.54 -10.56 5.07
CA VAL A 393 -21.72 -10.91 4.27
C VAL A 393 -23.00 -10.66 5.04
N GLU A 394 -23.93 -9.98 4.39
CA GLU A 394 -25.29 -9.78 4.89
C GLU A 394 -26.34 -10.18 3.86
N ARG A 395 -27.52 -10.56 4.37
CA ARG A 395 -28.70 -10.81 3.55
C ARG A 395 -29.42 -9.49 3.29
N HIS A 396 -29.59 -9.12 2.02
CA HIS A 396 -30.37 -7.96 1.61
C HIS A 396 -31.58 -8.43 0.81
N GLY A 397 -32.71 -8.64 1.50
CA GLY A 397 -33.89 -9.29 0.93
C GLY A 397 -33.58 -10.73 0.47
N ARG A 398 -33.74 -11.00 -0.83
CA ARG A 398 -33.42 -12.31 -1.41
C ARG A 398 -31.96 -12.48 -1.86
N ALA A 399 -31.17 -11.40 -1.88
CA ALA A 399 -29.78 -11.42 -2.32
C ALA A 399 -28.81 -11.46 -1.13
N TRP A 400 -27.60 -11.98 -1.37
CA TRP A 400 -26.47 -11.84 -0.46
C TRP A 400 -25.57 -10.72 -0.99
N ARG A 401 -25.00 -9.91 -0.08
CA ARG A 401 -24.05 -8.85 -0.43
C ARG A 401 -22.92 -8.77 0.59
N MET A 402 -21.74 -8.37 0.13
CA MET A 402 -20.62 -7.97 0.98
C MET A 402 -20.78 -6.51 1.44
N ARG A 403 -20.35 -6.25 2.67
CA ARG A 403 -20.01 -4.94 3.20
C ARG A 403 -18.64 -4.47 2.68
N HIS A 404 -18.33 -3.21 2.95
CA HIS A 404 -17.05 -2.61 2.60
C HIS A 404 -15.88 -3.08 3.47
N ASP A 405 -16.11 -3.49 4.71
CA ASP A 405 -15.05 -3.79 5.67
C ASP A 405 -15.29 -5.08 6.47
N VAL A 406 -14.26 -5.48 7.22
CA VAL A 406 -14.28 -6.67 8.08
C VAL A 406 -14.87 -6.40 9.48
N GLY A 407 -15.22 -5.15 9.78
CA GLY A 407 -15.71 -4.73 11.09
C GLY A 407 -17.19 -4.98 11.32
N GLY A 408 -17.97 -5.24 10.27
CA GLY A 408 -19.40 -5.57 10.35
C GLY A 408 -20.34 -4.35 10.43
N ALA A 409 -19.80 -3.16 10.67
CA ALA A 409 -20.54 -1.89 10.64
C ALA A 409 -20.33 -1.09 9.34
N GLY A 410 -19.51 -1.60 8.42
CA GLY A 410 -19.23 -0.94 7.15
C GLY A 410 -20.45 -0.73 6.27
N ARG A 411 -20.38 0.30 5.43
CA ARG A 411 -21.36 0.56 4.37
C ARG A 411 -21.55 -0.66 3.47
N PRO A 412 -22.68 -0.78 2.75
CA PRO A 412 -22.83 -1.76 1.69
C PRO A 412 -21.68 -1.67 0.66
N GLY A 413 -21.17 -2.82 0.23
CA GLY A 413 -20.13 -2.90 -0.79
C GLY A 413 -20.65 -2.52 -2.17
N THR A 414 -19.81 -1.89 -2.99
CA THR A 414 -20.10 -1.58 -4.40
C THR A 414 -20.08 -2.85 -5.25
N ASP A 415 -20.67 -2.83 -6.44
CA ASP A 415 -20.66 -4.01 -7.34
C ASP A 415 -19.24 -4.47 -7.68
N ARG A 416 -18.27 -3.54 -7.74
CA ARG A 416 -16.85 -3.88 -7.86
C ARG A 416 -16.34 -4.69 -6.67
N GLN A 417 -16.70 -4.28 -5.46
CA GLN A 417 -16.29 -4.98 -4.24
C GLN A 417 -16.93 -6.37 -4.17
N GLN A 418 -18.15 -6.54 -4.68
CA GLN A 418 -18.79 -7.86 -4.80
C GLN A 418 -18.01 -8.81 -5.72
N ALA A 419 -17.37 -8.30 -6.79
CA ALA A 419 -16.52 -9.12 -7.67
C ALA A 419 -15.29 -9.69 -6.96
N HIS A 420 -14.85 -9.10 -5.84
CA HIS A 420 -13.67 -9.54 -5.12
C HIS A 420 -13.96 -10.65 -4.08
N VAL A 421 -15.23 -11.05 -3.94
CA VAL A 421 -15.68 -12.03 -2.94
C VAL A 421 -14.93 -13.37 -3.02
N ALA A 422 -14.46 -13.75 -4.21
CA ALA A 422 -13.72 -14.99 -4.43
C ALA A 422 -12.43 -15.10 -3.60
N ALA A 423 -11.86 -13.97 -3.17
CA ALA A 423 -10.67 -13.92 -2.33
C ALA A 423 -10.80 -14.65 -0.98
N TRP A 424 -12.03 -14.93 -0.54
CA TRP A 424 -12.29 -15.65 0.70
C TRP A 424 -12.30 -17.18 0.54
N ILE A 425 -12.38 -17.70 -0.70
CA ILE A 425 -12.41 -19.15 -0.98
C ILE A 425 -11.21 -19.94 -0.43
N PRO A 426 -9.97 -19.42 -0.37
CA PRO A 426 -8.85 -20.13 0.25
C PRO A 426 -9.13 -20.60 1.69
N LEU A 427 -10.03 -19.93 2.41
CA LEU A 427 -10.40 -20.26 3.79
C LEU A 427 -11.55 -21.28 3.92
N ARG A 428 -12.04 -21.86 2.82
CA ARG A 428 -13.19 -22.78 2.82
C ARG A 428 -13.01 -24.03 3.70
N GLU A 429 -11.77 -24.46 3.91
CA GLU A 429 -11.44 -25.60 4.80
C GLU A 429 -11.76 -25.27 6.28
N HIS A 430 -11.84 -23.98 6.61
CA HIS A 430 -12.13 -23.48 7.95
C HIS A 430 -13.58 -23.02 8.11
N ASN A 431 -14.29 -22.75 7.00
CA ASN A 431 -15.72 -22.44 7.00
C ASN A 431 -16.38 -22.95 5.70
N PRO A 432 -17.11 -24.09 5.75
CA PRO A 432 -17.67 -24.72 4.55
C PRO A 432 -18.81 -23.93 3.90
N ARG A 433 -19.33 -22.87 4.53
CA ARG A 433 -20.35 -21.98 3.93
C ARG A 433 -19.76 -21.00 2.91
N LEU A 434 -18.43 -20.80 2.93
CA LEU A 434 -17.73 -19.85 2.06
C LEU A 434 -18.05 -20.04 0.57
N PRO A 435 -17.86 -21.24 -0.04
CA PRO A 435 -18.08 -21.41 -1.48
C PRO A 435 -19.53 -21.09 -1.90
N VAL A 436 -20.51 -21.48 -1.08
CA VAL A 436 -21.94 -21.23 -1.36
C VAL A 436 -22.24 -19.74 -1.37
N LEU A 437 -21.77 -19.00 -0.36
CA LEU A 437 -22.00 -17.56 -0.28
C LEU A 437 -21.21 -16.78 -1.32
N VAL A 438 -19.98 -17.18 -1.60
CA VAL A 438 -19.16 -16.63 -2.69
C VAL A 438 -19.90 -16.77 -4.02
N SER A 439 -20.41 -17.96 -4.34
CA SER A 439 -21.19 -18.18 -5.56
C SER A 439 -22.49 -17.38 -5.60
N ALA A 440 -23.12 -17.12 -4.45
CA ALA A 440 -24.35 -16.35 -4.37
C ALA A 440 -24.14 -14.82 -4.52
N ILE A 441 -22.91 -14.34 -4.32
CA ILE A 441 -22.54 -12.92 -4.36
C ILE A 441 -21.84 -12.56 -5.67
N HIS A 442 -20.96 -13.43 -6.16
CA HIS A 442 -20.03 -13.09 -7.22
C HIS A 442 -20.76 -12.76 -8.54
N PRO A 443 -20.64 -11.52 -9.06
CA PRO A 443 -21.24 -11.14 -10.34
C PRO A 443 -20.54 -11.85 -11.51
N SER A 444 -21.32 -12.41 -12.43
CA SER A 444 -20.81 -12.97 -13.69
C SER A 444 -21.52 -12.32 -14.88
N PRO A 445 -20.82 -11.54 -15.74
CA PRO A 445 -19.40 -11.15 -15.64
C PRO A 445 -19.15 -10.08 -14.56
N PRO A 446 -17.88 -9.87 -14.12
CA PRO A 446 -17.54 -8.76 -13.24
C PRO A 446 -17.75 -7.40 -13.95
N PRO A 447 -17.97 -6.30 -13.20
CA PRO A 447 -18.29 -5.01 -13.82
C PRO A 447 -17.17 -4.48 -14.74
N ALA A 448 -17.51 -3.62 -15.70
CA ALA A 448 -16.52 -2.88 -16.49
C ALA A 448 -16.03 -1.61 -15.76
N PRO A 449 -14.81 -1.10 -16.02
CA PRO A 449 -13.73 -1.74 -16.80
C PRO A 449 -13.11 -2.92 -16.04
N TYR A 450 -12.59 -3.92 -16.77
CA TYR A 450 -11.91 -5.08 -16.17
C TYR A 450 -10.56 -4.70 -15.57
N GLN A 451 -10.36 -5.07 -14.31
CA GLN A 451 -9.17 -4.81 -13.51
C GLN A 451 -8.34 -6.08 -13.32
N GLY A 452 -7.08 -5.94 -12.93
CA GLY A 452 -6.20 -7.11 -12.73
C GLY A 452 -6.72 -8.07 -11.65
N VAL A 453 -7.33 -7.52 -10.59
CA VAL A 453 -7.94 -8.30 -9.50
C VAL A 453 -9.13 -9.15 -9.97
N ASP A 454 -9.82 -8.78 -11.05
CA ASP A 454 -10.88 -9.60 -11.63
C ASP A 454 -10.29 -10.91 -12.20
N SER A 455 -9.10 -10.85 -12.81
CA SER A 455 -8.38 -12.05 -13.29
C SER A 455 -7.95 -12.96 -12.13
N TYR A 456 -7.48 -12.37 -11.02
CA TYR A 456 -7.18 -13.11 -9.80
C TYR A 456 -8.43 -13.81 -9.25
N CYS A 457 -9.54 -13.09 -9.07
CA CYS A 457 -10.78 -13.65 -8.53
C CYS A 457 -11.38 -14.73 -9.43
N GLY A 458 -11.34 -14.55 -10.76
CA GLY A 458 -11.72 -15.58 -11.71
C GLY A 458 -10.86 -16.85 -11.59
N ALA A 459 -9.55 -16.69 -11.39
CA ALA A 459 -8.65 -17.83 -11.18
C ALA A 459 -8.93 -18.56 -9.86
N LEU A 460 -9.26 -17.85 -8.77
CA LEU A 460 -9.66 -18.48 -7.51
C LEU A 460 -10.95 -19.30 -7.68
N LEU A 461 -11.94 -18.76 -8.39
CA LEU A 461 -13.17 -19.49 -8.68
C LEU A 461 -12.90 -20.76 -9.48
N ALA A 462 -12.10 -20.69 -10.56
CA ALA A 462 -11.74 -21.87 -11.34
C ALA A 462 -10.85 -22.86 -10.56
N ARG A 463 -10.05 -22.38 -9.62
CA ARG A 463 -9.18 -23.22 -8.79
C ARG A 463 -9.97 -24.12 -7.84
N TRP A 464 -11.11 -23.63 -7.35
CA TRP A 464 -11.86 -24.26 -6.26
C TRP A 464 -13.36 -24.42 -6.51
N SER A 465 -13.82 -24.17 -7.74
CA SER A 465 -14.98 -24.85 -8.34
C SER A 465 -14.67 -26.34 -8.51
#